data_AF-A0AAD9N2C0-F1
#
_entry.id   AF-A0AAD9N2C0-F1
#
_cell.length_a   1.000
_cell.length_b   1.000
_cell.length_c   1.000
_cell.angle_alpha   90.00
_cell.angle_beta   90.00
_cell.angle_gamma   90.00
#
_symmetry.space_group_name_H-M   'P 1'
#
loop_
_entity.id
_entity.type
_entity.pdbx_description
1 polymer ?
#
loop_
_entity_poly.entity_id
_entity_poly.type
_entity_poly.pdbx_seq_one_letter_code
_entity_poly.pdbx_strand_id
1 'polypeptide(L)'
;MGERSCYDKIRDAFTTDNLLLKILLAEFLGTFVLITLGNSAVAQNVLSGGSKGEFISVNIAWGLAVSMGVWVSGSVSGGHINPAVTLTLCIIGRCPWIQMPIYWIGQYLGAMAGSAVVFGIYYQAIEQFDNGTRYIEGENGTAGIWSTYPADYLDAAGGLGDQITSTAMLMMLILAITDENNAKPPKGMVPFCVGLVVTVIGLTMGHNCGYAINPARDLSPRAFTAMAGWGVEVFSYRDYNWFWVPIVGPHVGAVIGAWIYLIFVGNHIRKEDQDDAESTIGIIDEKRLPPPDYDVNVTEGNGPVPRSVTPVRQYPKHRSCYGPIVYVIYSDRALLEYCAANPGYGFKSGSCPLR
;
A
#
# COMPACT_ATOMS: atom_id res chain seq x y z
N MET A 1 -1.41 -37.18 16.66
CA MET A 1 -0.83 -35.85 16.89
C MET A 1 0.19 -35.66 15.77
N GLY A 2 -0.17 -34.98 14.68
CA GLY A 2 0.68 -34.95 13.48
C GLY A 2 1.96 -34.15 13.72
N GLU A 3 3.09 -34.65 13.23
CA GLU A 3 4.36 -33.90 13.25
C GLU A 3 4.17 -32.54 12.56
N ARG A 4 4.43 -31.45 13.30
CA ARG A 4 4.44 -30.11 12.72
C ARG A 4 5.55 -30.03 11.68
N SER A 5 5.23 -29.49 10.51
CA SER A 5 6.20 -29.31 9.43
C SER A 5 7.37 -28.43 9.90
N CYS A 6 8.57 -28.62 9.35
CA CYS A 6 9.70 -27.70 9.54
C CYS A 6 9.29 -26.25 9.24
N TYR A 7 8.42 -26.07 8.24
CA TYR A 7 7.82 -24.78 7.90
C TYR A 7 7.00 -24.18 9.05
N ASP A 8 6.17 -24.98 9.73
CA ASP A 8 5.37 -24.47 10.85
C ASP A 8 6.25 -24.01 12.02
N LYS A 9 7.37 -24.72 12.28
CA LYS A 9 8.32 -24.32 13.32
C LYS A 9 9.02 -23.00 12.99
N ILE A 10 9.44 -22.82 11.73
CA ILE A 10 10.03 -21.57 11.25
C ILE A 10 8.99 -20.45 11.29
N ARG A 11 7.76 -20.70 10.81
CA ARG A 11 6.67 -19.74 10.86
C ARG A 11 6.42 -19.28 12.29
N ASP A 12 6.26 -20.21 13.23
CA ASP A 12 6.00 -19.87 14.63
C ASP A 12 7.17 -19.07 15.26
N ALA A 13 8.41 -19.30 14.82
CA ALA A 13 9.59 -18.57 15.28
C ALA A 13 9.70 -17.13 14.71
N PHE A 14 9.24 -16.90 13.47
CA PHE A 14 9.35 -15.60 12.79
C PHE A 14 8.03 -14.82 12.73
N THR A 15 6.91 -15.41 13.16
CA THR A 15 5.64 -14.69 13.30
C THR A 15 5.71 -13.80 14.53
N THR A 16 5.39 -12.54 14.33
CA THR A 16 5.23 -11.58 15.43
C THR A 16 3.77 -11.14 15.50
N ASP A 17 3.28 -10.77 16.69
CA ASP A 17 1.99 -10.11 16.85
C ASP A 17 2.13 -8.58 17.00
N ASN A 18 3.37 -8.08 17.10
CA ASN A 18 3.62 -6.65 17.20
C ASN A 18 3.28 -5.96 15.87
N LEU A 19 2.20 -5.18 15.87
CA LEU A 19 1.71 -4.46 14.70
C LEU A 19 2.77 -3.52 14.09
N LEU A 20 3.52 -2.79 14.91
CA LEU A 20 4.53 -1.85 14.40
C LEU A 20 5.68 -2.59 13.72
N LEU A 21 6.10 -3.73 14.27
CA LEU A 21 7.11 -4.58 13.64
C LEU A 21 6.61 -5.17 12.32
N LYS A 22 5.34 -5.62 12.25
CA LYS A 22 4.71 -6.07 11.00
C LYS A 22 4.75 -5.00 9.93
N ILE A 23 4.34 -3.76 10.27
CA ILE A 23 4.36 -2.61 9.37
C ILE A 23 5.78 -2.33 8.89
N LEU A 24 6.75 -2.25 9.81
CA LEU A 24 8.14 -1.96 9.48
C LEU A 24 8.70 -2.98 8.47
N LEU A 25 8.51 -4.27 8.72
CA LEU A 25 9.02 -5.34 7.86
C LEU A 25 8.32 -5.35 6.49
N ALA A 26 7.00 -5.13 6.47
CA ALA A 26 6.24 -5.09 5.23
C ALA A 26 6.62 -3.88 4.36
N GLU A 27 6.71 -2.69 4.95
CA GLU A 27 7.10 -1.47 4.23
C GLU A 27 8.57 -1.50 3.79
N PHE A 28 9.46 -2.09 4.60
CA PHE A 28 10.83 -2.38 4.20
C PHE A 28 10.87 -3.27 2.96
N LEU A 29 10.18 -4.41 2.98
CA LEU A 29 10.21 -5.36 1.87
C LEU A 29 9.51 -4.81 0.61
N GLY A 30 8.37 -4.13 0.76
CA GLY A 30 7.66 -3.51 -0.34
C GLY A 30 8.49 -2.43 -1.04
N THR A 31 9.13 -1.56 -0.26
CA THR A 31 9.99 -0.49 -0.81
C THR A 31 11.31 -1.04 -1.35
N PHE A 32 11.85 -2.10 -0.74
CA PHE A 32 12.99 -2.85 -1.28
C PHE A 32 12.70 -3.41 -2.67
N VAL A 33 11.55 -4.08 -2.85
CA VAL A 33 11.13 -4.62 -4.16
C VAL A 33 10.96 -3.49 -5.19
N LEU A 34 10.27 -2.41 -4.80
CA LEU A 34 10.08 -1.23 -5.63
C LEU A 34 11.42 -0.70 -6.16
N ILE A 35 12.37 -0.43 -5.26
CA ILE A 35 13.64 0.21 -5.63
C ILE A 35 14.57 -0.74 -6.36
N THR A 36 14.61 -2.01 -5.97
CA THR A 36 15.44 -3.00 -6.65
C THR A 36 15.03 -3.13 -8.11
N LEU A 37 13.73 -3.30 -8.38
CA LEU A 37 13.24 -3.49 -9.75
C LEU A 37 13.27 -2.18 -10.56
N GLY A 38 12.85 -1.07 -9.97
CA GLY A 38 12.83 0.24 -10.64
C GLY A 38 14.23 0.70 -11.04
N ASN A 39 15.19 0.70 -10.10
CA ASN A 39 16.56 1.11 -10.41
C ASN A 39 17.26 0.11 -11.35
N SER A 40 16.96 -1.19 -11.29
CA SER A 40 17.48 -2.17 -12.25
C SER A 40 17.04 -1.86 -13.68
N ALA A 41 15.80 -1.40 -13.89
CA ALA A 41 15.33 -1.01 -15.21
C ALA A 41 16.08 0.21 -15.76
N VAL A 42 16.40 1.18 -14.90
CA VAL A 42 17.21 2.35 -15.28
C VAL A 42 18.67 1.92 -15.56
N ALA A 43 19.25 1.08 -14.70
CA ALA A 43 20.59 0.53 -14.87
C ALA A 43 20.71 -0.22 -16.21
N GLN A 44 19.72 -1.05 -16.54
CA GLN A 44 19.67 -1.77 -17.81
C GLN A 44 19.62 -0.82 -19.01
N ASN A 45 18.85 0.27 -18.94
CA ASN A 45 18.82 1.28 -19.99
C ASN A 45 20.17 2.01 -20.13
N VAL A 46 20.67 2.60 -19.04
CA VAL A 46 21.88 3.44 -19.02
C VAL A 46 23.12 2.63 -19.40
N LEU A 47 23.38 1.53 -18.69
CA LEU A 47 24.64 0.77 -18.81
C LEU A 47 24.72 -0.03 -20.12
N SER A 48 23.59 -0.22 -20.81
CA SER A 48 23.57 -0.86 -22.14
C SER A 48 23.63 0.14 -23.30
N GLY A 49 23.73 1.44 -23.01
CA GLY A 49 23.64 2.50 -24.02
C GLY A 49 22.31 2.49 -24.78
N GLY A 50 21.21 2.11 -24.12
CA GLY A 50 19.88 2.00 -24.72
C GLY A 50 19.63 0.72 -25.54
N SER A 51 20.58 -0.21 -25.65
CA SER A 51 20.39 -1.45 -26.42
C SER A 51 19.50 -2.49 -25.74
N LYS A 52 19.27 -2.35 -24.42
CA LYS A 52 18.45 -3.25 -23.59
C LYS A 52 17.30 -2.56 -22.86
N GLY A 53 17.05 -1.27 -23.14
CA GLY A 53 15.98 -0.50 -22.53
C GLY A 53 15.77 0.81 -23.26
N GLU A 54 14.57 1.36 -23.11
CA GLU A 54 14.18 2.68 -23.60
C GLU A 54 13.34 3.39 -22.54
N PHE A 55 13.04 4.68 -22.75
CA PHE A 55 12.22 5.46 -21.83
C PHE A 55 10.87 4.78 -21.51
N ILE A 56 10.20 4.22 -22.52
CA ILE A 56 8.93 3.49 -22.32
C ILE A 56 9.10 2.24 -21.45
N SER A 57 10.15 1.45 -21.65
CA SER A 57 10.37 0.24 -20.85
C SER A 57 10.71 0.58 -19.40
N VAL A 58 11.44 1.66 -19.16
CA VAL A 58 11.72 2.16 -17.81
C VAL A 58 10.42 2.53 -17.09
N ASN A 59 9.52 3.27 -17.75
CA ASN A 59 8.24 3.68 -17.15
C ASN A 59 7.31 2.50 -16.85
N ILE A 60 7.22 1.52 -17.78
CA ILE A 60 6.45 0.29 -17.55
C ILE A 60 7.05 -0.50 -16.37
N ALA A 61 8.38 -0.65 -16.34
CA ALA A 61 9.05 -1.39 -15.28
C ALA A 61 8.86 -0.74 -13.90
N TRP A 62 8.92 0.59 -13.80
CA TRP A 62 8.65 1.30 -12.55
C TRP A 62 7.23 1.10 -12.04
N GLY A 63 6.21 1.18 -12.91
CA GLY A 63 4.83 0.91 -12.47
C GLY A 63 4.59 -0.55 -12.09
N LEU A 64 5.21 -1.51 -12.80
CA LEU A 64 5.18 -2.92 -12.40
C LEU A 64 5.93 -3.14 -11.08
N ALA A 65 7.06 -2.48 -10.85
CA ALA A 65 7.79 -2.53 -9.59
C ALA A 65 6.95 -2.04 -8.40
N VAL A 66 6.20 -0.95 -8.58
CA VAL A 66 5.20 -0.48 -7.61
C VAL A 66 4.14 -1.53 -7.37
N SER A 67 3.60 -2.14 -8.44
CA SER A 67 2.59 -3.20 -8.29
C SER A 67 3.10 -4.34 -7.43
N MET A 68 4.33 -4.81 -7.68
CA MET A 68 4.96 -5.90 -6.93
C MET A 68 5.25 -5.49 -5.47
N GLY A 69 5.73 -4.28 -5.25
CA GLY A 69 5.97 -3.74 -3.90
C GLY A 69 4.69 -3.69 -3.07
N VAL A 70 3.60 -3.18 -3.65
CA VAL A 70 2.28 -3.15 -3.00
C VAL A 70 1.74 -4.57 -2.81
N TRP A 71 1.97 -5.49 -3.76
CA TRP A 71 1.49 -6.87 -3.63
C TRP A 71 2.14 -7.62 -2.46
N VAL A 72 3.45 -7.43 -2.27
CA VAL A 72 4.22 -8.11 -1.23
C VAL A 72 3.93 -7.56 0.17
N SER A 73 3.58 -6.27 0.28
CA SER A 73 3.39 -5.59 1.57
C SER A 73 1.92 -5.32 1.93
N GLY A 74 1.03 -5.30 0.94
CA GLY A 74 -0.32 -4.74 1.05
C GLY A 74 -1.23 -5.41 2.07
N SER A 75 -1.14 -6.74 2.22
CA SER A 75 -1.97 -7.47 3.19
C SER A 75 -1.58 -7.21 4.65
N VAL A 76 -0.38 -6.67 4.89
CA VAL A 76 0.17 -6.45 6.24
C VAL A 76 0.16 -4.97 6.61
N SER A 77 0.70 -4.09 5.76
CA SER A 77 0.81 -2.65 6.04
C SER A 77 -0.16 -1.78 5.24
N GLY A 78 -0.89 -2.34 4.29
CA GLY A 78 -1.61 -1.56 3.27
C GLY A 78 -0.73 -1.15 2.09
N GLY A 79 0.59 -1.41 2.14
CA GLY A 79 1.52 -1.19 1.04
C GLY A 79 1.65 0.27 0.64
N HIS A 80 1.92 1.14 1.61
CA HIS A 80 2.09 2.57 1.34
C HIS A 80 3.33 2.79 0.46
N ILE A 81 4.45 2.16 0.83
CA ILE A 81 5.76 2.15 0.16
C ILE A 81 6.27 3.55 -0.27
N ASN A 82 5.71 4.60 0.34
CA ASN A 82 5.88 6.00 -0.04
C ASN A 82 5.59 6.91 1.18
N PRO A 83 6.56 7.73 1.62
CA PRO A 83 6.37 8.66 2.73
C PRO A 83 5.25 9.68 2.51
N ALA A 84 5.07 10.17 1.28
CA ALA A 84 4.04 11.15 0.94
C ALA A 84 2.62 10.56 1.01
N VAL A 85 2.46 9.30 0.57
CA VAL A 85 1.19 8.56 0.72
C VAL A 85 0.90 8.34 2.20
N THR A 86 1.89 7.89 2.97
CA THR A 86 1.74 7.65 4.41
C THR A 86 1.30 8.92 5.16
N LEU A 87 1.99 10.04 4.92
CA LEU A 87 1.64 11.33 5.54
C LEU A 87 0.21 11.74 5.19
N THR A 88 -0.16 11.62 3.91
CA THR A 88 -1.47 12.02 3.44
C THR A 88 -2.58 11.16 4.06
N LEU A 89 -2.37 9.85 4.16
CA LEU A 89 -3.30 8.94 4.84
C LEU A 89 -3.44 9.28 6.33
N CYS A 90 -2.38 9.75 7.00
CA CYS A 90 -2.50 10.29 8.36
C CYS A 90 -3.34 11.56 8.43
N ILE A 91 -3.11 12.50 7.50
CA ILE A 91 -3.84 13.78 7.44
C ILE A 91 -5.34 13.56 7.26
N ILE A 92 -5.74 12.61 6.41
CA ILE A 92 -7.16 12.31 6.17
C ILE A 92 -7.73 11.26 7.14
N GLY A 93 -7.01 10.91 8.21
CA GLY A 93 -7.48 10.02 9.27
C GLY A 93 -7.57 8.53 8.90
N ARG A 94 -6.93 8.10 7.81
CA ARG A 94 -6.86 6.70 7.35
C ARG A 94 -5.63 5.93 7.85
N CYS A 95 -4.69 6.60 8.51
CA CYS A 95 -3.53 5.97 9.17
C CYS A 95 -3.24 6.65 10.51
N PRO A 96 -3.07 5.91 11.62
CA PRO A 96 -2.72 6.52 12.91
C PRO A 96 -1.35 7.21 12.87
N TRP A 97 -1.27 8.47 13.33
CA TRP A 97 -0.04 9.27 13.34
C TRP A 97 1.15 8.59 14.01
N ILE A 98 0.91 7.80 15.07
CA ILE A 98 1.95 7.07 15.80
C ILE A 98 2.64 5.99 14.93
N GLN A 99 1.96 5.49 13.89
CA GLN A 99 2.51 4.50 12.98
C GLN A 99 3.40 5.15 11.90
N MET A 100 3.14 6.42 11.53
CA MET A 100 3.82 7.10 10.42
C MET A 100 5.36 7.04 10.51
N PRO A 101 6.03 7.29 11.66
CA PRO A 101 7.48 7.18 11.73
C PRO A 101 7.99 5.76 11.43
N ILE A 102 7.21 4.74 11.80
CA ILE A 102 7.56 3.33 11.56
C ILE A 102 7.44 2.98 10.08
N TYR A 103 6.39 3.47 9.40
CA TYR A 103 6.26 3.39 7.94
C TYR A 103 7.46 4.01 7.25
N TRP A 104 7.81 5.25 7.62
CA TRP A 104 8.93 5.97 7.02
C TRP A 104 10.26 5.24 7.23
N ILE A 105 10.55 4.77 8.46
CA ILE A 105 11.77 3.99 8.73
C ILE A 105 11.83 2.76 7.82
N GLY A 106 10.76 1.99 7.73
CA GLY A 106 10.69 0.84 6.83
C GLY A 106 10.96 1.23 5.38
N GLN A 107 10.30 2.27 4.89
CA GLN A 107 10.42 2.76 3.51
C GLN A 107 11.84 3.22 3.16
N TYR A 108 12.44 4.11 3.97
CA TYR A 108 13.79 4.61 3.73
C TYR A 108 14.85 3.50 3.81
N LEU A 109 14.74 2.59 4.80
CA LEU A 109 15.67 1.46 4.92
C LEU A 109 15.50 0.45 3.78
N GLY A 110 14.27 0.17 3.36
CA GLY A 110 13.98 -0.69 2.22
C GLY A 110 14.57 -0.13 0.93
N ALA A 111 14.40 1.17 0.69
CA ALA A 111 14.97 1.85 -0.47
C ALA A 111 16.51 1.88 -0.47
N MET A 112 17.12 2.09 0.70
CA MET A 112 18.58 2.00 0.87
C MET A 112 19.09 0.59 0.56
N ALA A 113 18.45 -0.45 1.11
CA ALA A 113 18.83 -1.84 0.86
C ALA A 113 18.65 -2.24 -0.62
N GLY A 114 17.55 -1.81 -1.25
CA GLY A 114 17.32 -2.05 -2.68
C GLY A 114 18.40 -1.39 -3.54
N SER A 115 18.79 -0.16 -3.20
CA SER A 115 19.87 0.56 -3.88
C SER A 115 21.20 -0.17 -3.81
N ALA A 116 21.56 -0.71 -2.64
CA ALA A 116 22.77 -1.48 -2.44
C ALA A 116 22.78 -2.79 -3.24
N VAL A 117 21.63 -3.47 -3.34
CA VAL A 117 21.49 -4.69 -4.16
C VAL A 117 21.70 -4.37 -5.63
N VAL A 118 21.07 -3.32 -6.16
CA VAL A 118 21.23 -2.93 -7.58
C VAL A 118 22.69 -2.58 -7.88
N PHE A 119 23.35 -1.85 -6.98
CA PHE A 119 24.78 -1.56 -7.11
C PHE A 119 25.64 -2.83 -7.15
N GLY A 120 25.38 -3.81 -6.27
CA GLY A 120 26.11 -5.07 -6.25
C GLY A 120 25.93 -5.89 -7.53
N ILE A 121 24.70 -6.02 -8.05
CA ILE A 121 24.44 -6.84 -9.24
C ILE A 121 24.92 -6.19 -10.54
N TYR A 122 24.96 -4.84 -10.61
CA TYR A 122 25.44 -4.10 -11.77
C TYR A 122 26.89 -3.61 -11.63
N TYR A 123 27.60 -3.91 -10.53
CA TYR A 123 28.90 -3.35 -10.21
C TYR A 123 29.89 -3.37 -11.39
N GLN A 124 30.06 -4.53 -12.02
CA GLN A 124 30.98 -4.70 -13.14
C GLN A 124 30.57 -3.90 -14.38
N ALA A 125 29.26 -3.78 -14.65
CA ALA A 125 28.75 -3.00 -15.77
C ALA A 125 28.94 -1.49 -15.52
N ILE A 126 28.79 -1.03 -14.28
CA ILE A 126 29.06 0.36 -13.89
C ILE A 126 30.55 0.67 -14.04
N GLU A 127 31.43 -0.19 -13.50
CA GLU A 127 32.89 -0.07 -13.68
C GLU A 127 33.29 0.03 -15.15
N GLN A 128 32.71 -0.79 -16.01
CA GLN A 128 32.97 -0.75 -17.45
C GLN A 128 32.45 0.54 -18.11
N PHE A 129 31.34 1.09 -17.63
CA PHE A 129 30.68 2.25 -18.23
C PHE A 129 31.32 3.58 -17.80
N ASP A 130 31.61 3.75 -16.51
CA ASP A 130 32.13 5.01 -15.95
C ASP A 130 33.63 4.98 -15.61
N ASN A 131 34.32 3.88 -15.92
CA ASN A 131 35.73 3.64 -15.61
C ASN A 131 36.08 3.87 -14.13
N GLY A 132 35.13 3.60 -13.22
CA GLY A 132 35.30 3.77 -11.78
C GLY A 132 35.23 5.22 -11.29
N THR A 133 34.93 6.19 -12.16
CA THR A 133 34.94 7.62 -11.79
C THR A 133 33.67 8.07 -11.07
N ARG A 134 32.55 7.35 -11.26
CA ARG A 134 31.25 7.66 -10.63
C ARG A 134 30.71 9.05 -10.98
N TYR A 135 30.50 9.29 -12.28
CA TYR A 135 29.94 10.57 -12.75
C TYR A 135 28.48 10.72 -12.32
N ILE A 136 28.09 11.94 -11.94
CA ILE A 136 26.70 12.29 -11.63
C ILE A 136 25.92 12.55 -12.93
N GLU A 137 26.53 13.30 -13.85
CA GLU A 137 25.95 13.78 -15.11
C GLU A 137 26.91 13.57 -16.27
N GLY A 138 26.42 13.87 -17.48
CA GLY A 138 27.16 13.76 -18.73
C GLY A 138 27.00 12.39 -19.38
N GLU A 139 27.76 12.17 -20.44
CA GLU A 139 27.69 10.96 -21.27
C GLU A 139 27.92 9.66 -20.45
N ASN A 140 28.80 9.75 -19.45
CA ASN A 140 29.12 8.63 -18.55
C ASN A 140 28.43 8.74 -17.18
N GLY A 141 27.41 9.60 -17.04
CA GLY A 141 26.67 9.84 -15.80
C GLY A 141 25.90 8.60 -15.33
N THR A 142 26.19 8.11 -14.13
CA THR A 142 25.59 6.89 -13.56
C THR A 142 24.71 7.15 -12.33
N ALA A 143 24.81 8.31 -11.67
CA ALA A 143 24.00 8.61 -10.49
C ALA A 143 22.49 8.63 -10.75
N GLY A 144 22.08 8.95 -11.98
CA GLY A 144 20.69 8.94 -12.44
C GLY A 144 20.02 7.56 -12.43
N ILE A 145 20.80 6.48 -12.27
CA ILE A 145 20.27 5.11 -12.05
C ILE A 145 19.52 5.02 -10.72
N TRP A 146 19.97 5.75 -9.69
CA TRP A 146 19.44 5.66 -8.34
C TRP A 146 18.41 6.75 -8.02
N SER A 147 18.71 7.99 -8.39
CA SER A 147 17.94 9.17 -7.98
C SER A 147 17.63 10.04 -9.17
N THR A 148 16.61 10.89 -9.01
CA THR A 148 16.15 11.78 -10.07
C THR A 148 16.98 13.06 -10.12
N TYR A 149 17.14 13.58 -11.33
CA TYR A 149 17.77 14.86 -11.61
C TYR A 149 16.90 15.60 -12.65
N PRO A 150 16.82 16.93 -12.60
CA PRO A 150 15.99 17.69 -13.51
C PRO A 150 16.67 17.86 -14.87
N ALA A 151 15.87 18.01 -15.93
CA ALA A 151 16.35 18.26 -17.28
C ALA A 151 17.04 19.64 -17.42
N ASP A 152 17.86 19.80 -18.46
CA ASP A 152 18.65 21.00 -18.78
C ASP A 152 17.87 22.32 -18.71
N TYR A 153 16.63 22.33 -19.16
CA TYR A 153 15.78 23.53 -19.20
C TYR A 153 15.01 23.80 -17.90
N LEU A 154 15.05 22.89 -16.92
CA LEU A 154 14.16 22.94 -15.76
C LEU A 154 14.86 23.55 -14.54
N ASP A 155 14.26 24.60 -13.99
CA ASP A 155 14.69 25.22 -12.74
C ASP A 155 13.99 24.58 -11.52
N ALA A 156 14.40 24.99 -10.31
CA ALA A 156 13.87 24.44 -9.07
C ALA A 156 12.36 24.68 -8.91
N ALA A 157 11.85 25.83 -9.36
CA ALA A 157 10.44 26.17 -9.27
C ALA A 157 9.59 25.32 -10.22
N GLY A 158 10.03 25.14 -11.47
CA GLY A 158 9.42 24.24 -12.43
C GLY A 158 9.43 22.79 -11.96
N GLY A 159 10.56 22.31 -11.42
CA GLY A 159 10.66 20.98 -10.83
C GLY A 159 9.74 20.77 -9.64
N LEU A 160 9.59 21.78 -8.77
CA LEU A 160 8.65 21.73 -7.66
C LEU A 160 7.19 21.64 -8.16
N GLY A 161 6.82 22.47 -9.15
CA GLY A 161 5.50 22.43 -9.76
C GLY A 161 5.18 21.07 -10.40
N ASP A 162 6.15 20.48 -11.09
CA ASP A 162 6.06 19.14 -11.68
C ASP A 162 5.81 18.07 -10.60
N GLN A 163 6.63 18.05 -9.54
CA GLN A 163 6.53 17.04 -8.49
C GLN A 163 5.27 17.19 -7.63
N ILE A 164 4.78 18.40 -7.42
CA ILE A 164 3.47 18.65 -6.80
C ILE A 164 2.36 18.07 -7.68
N THR A 165 2.37 18.39 -8.97
CA THR A 165 1.30 18.00 -9.90
C THR A 165 1.25 16.49 -10.10
N SER A 166 2.39 15.87 -10.38
CA SER A 166 2.49 14.41 -10.59
C SER A 166 2.10 13.62 -9.35
N THR A 167 2.50 14.07 -8.16
CA THR A 167 2.12 13.37 -6.91
C THR A 167 0.67 13.64 -6.51
N ALA A 168 0.09 14.79 -6.86
CA ALA A 168 -1.34 15.03 -6.72
C ALA A 168 -2.16 14.06 -7.56
N MET A 169 -1.76 13.83 -8.83
CA MET A 169 -2.38 12.82 -9.69
C MET A 169 -2.25 11.42 -9.10
N LEU A 170 -1.05 11.06 -8.60
CA LEU A 170 -0.81 9.78 -7.93
C LEU A 170 -1.80 9.56 -6.78
N MET A 171 -1.85 10.50 -5.83
CA MET A 171 -2.66 10.31 -4.63
C MET A 171 -4.17 10.35 -4.92
N MET A 172 -4.60 11.22 -5.83
CA MET A 172 -6.00 11.29 -6.26
C MET A 172 -6.46 9.95 -6.85
N LEU A 173 -5.66 9.36 -7.74
CA LEU A 173 -6.00 8.09 -8.39
C LEU A 173 -5.88 6.90 -7.42
N ILE A 174 -4.91 6.90 -6.50
CA ILE A 174 -4.84 5.90 -5.41
C ILE A 174 -6.12 5.91 -4.59
N LEU A 175 -6.61 7.08 -4.18
CA LEU A 175 -7.86 7.16 -3.42
C LEU A 175 -9.04 6.71 -4.27
N ALA A 176 -9.12 7.12 -5.53
CA ALA A 176 -10.20 6.69 -6.42
C ALA A 176 -10.27 5.17 -6.62
N ILE A 177 -9.11 4.51 -6.72
CA ILE A 177 -8.97 3.05 -6.87
C ILE A 177 -9.31 2.32 -5.58
N THR A 178 -9.00 2.90 -4.43
CA THR A 178 -9.13 2.25 -3.11
C THR A 178 -10.44 2.57 -2.40
N ASP A 179 -11.19 3.58 -2.85
CA ASP A 179 -12.51 3.92 -2.30
C ASP A 179 -13.51 2.80 -2.56
N GLU A 180 -14.09 2.28 -1.48
CA GLU A 180 -15.04 1.16 -1.53
C GLU A 180 -16.39 1.55 -2.12
N ASN A 181 -16.73 2.84 -2.10
CA ASN A 181 -17.99 3.34 -2.61
C ASN A 181 -17.89 3.72 -4.10
N ASN A 182 -16.67 3.83 -4.63
CA ASN A 182 -16.44 4.10 -6.04
C ASN A 182 -16.43 2.79 -6.87
N ALA A 183 -16.08 2.88 -8.16
CA ALA A 183 -15.84 1.73 -9.03
C ALA A 183 -14.54 0.98 -8.67
N LYS A 184 -14.49 0.41 -7.45
CA LYS A 184 -13.35 -0.33 -6.92
C LYS A 184 -13.02 -1.52 -7.82
N PRO A 185 -11.75 -1.72 -8.22
CA PRO A 185 -11.36 -2.90 -8.99
C PRO A 185 -11.65 -4.22 -8.25
N PRO A 186 -11.75 -5.35 -8.99
CA PRO A 186 -11.88 -6.67 -8.37
C PRO A 186 -10.81 -6.93 -7.30
N LYS A 187 -11.17 -7.74 -6.29
CA LYS A 187 -10.25 -8.09 -5.19
C LYS A 187 -8.92 -8.61 -5.76
N GLY A 188 -7.82 -8.05 -5.27
CA GLY A 188 -6.47 -8.39 -5.73
C GLY A 188 -5.96 -7.58 -6.93
N MET A 189 -6.79 -6.79 -7.61
CA MET A 189 -6.33 -5.93 -8.73
C MET A 189 -5.82 -4.56 -8.30
N VAL A 190 -6.10 -4.13 -7.06
CA VAL A 190 -5.66 -2.82 -6.54
C VAL A 190 -4.15 -2.59 -6.73
N PRO A 191 -3.24 -3.52 -6.37
CA PRO A 191 -1.80 -3.31 -6.58
C PRO A 191 -1.44 -3.05 -8.06
N PHE A 192 -2.05 -3.80 -8.98
CA PHE A 192 -1.82 -3.64 -10.42
C PHE A 192 -2.32 -2.27 -10.93
N CYS A 193 -3.51 -1.85 -10.51
CA CYS A 193 -4.06 -0.54 -10.88
C CYS A 193 -3.19 0.61 -10.34
N VAL A 194 -2.68 0.52 -9.11
CA VAL A 194 -1.74 1.50 -8.55
C VAL A 194 -0.44 1.57 -9.38
N GLY A 195 0.07 0.43 -9.83
CA GLY A 195 1.21 0.41 -10.74
C GLY A 195 0.94 1.05 -12.09
N LEU A 196 -0.24 0.82 -12.67
CA LEU A 196 -0.64 1.50 -13.92
C LEU A 196 -0.69 3.02 -13.77
N VAL A 197 -1.13 3.54 -12.62
CA VAL A 197 -1.08 4.97 -12.33
C VAL A 197 0.38 5.48 -12.42
N VAL A 198 1.32 4.78 -11.80
CA VAL A 198 2.74 5.16 -11.84
C VAL A 198 3.32 5.05 -13.25
N THR A 199 2.98 3.99 -14.01
CA THR A 199 3.36 3.88 -15.43
C THR A 199 2.86 5.08 -16.23
N VAL A 200 1.58 5.45 -16.09
CA VAL A 200 0.99 6.58 -16.82
C VAL A 200 1.65 7.90 -16.43
N ILE A 201 1.92 8.14 -15.15
CA ILE A 201 2.64 9.33 -14.68
C ILE A 201 4.04 9.37 -15.30
N GLY A 202 4.78 8.27 -15.29
CA GLY A 202 6.12 8.21 -15.91
C GLY A 202 6.09 8.50 -17.42
N LEU A 203 5.12 7.94 -18.14
CA LEU A 203 4.96 8.16 -19.58
C LEU A 203 4.54 9.58 -19.95
N THR A 204 3.84 10.29 -19.07
CA THR A 204 3.24 11.61 -19.38
C THR A 204 3.95 12.78 -18.72
N MET A 205 4.63 12.56 -17.60
CA MET A 205 5.26 13.60 -16.77
C MET A 205 6.72 13.28 -16.44
N GLY A 206 7.27 12.18 -16.97
CA GLY A 206 8.60 11.74 -16.56
C GLY A 206 9.79 12.46 -17.22
N HIS A 207 9.56 13.22 -18.28
CA HIS A 207 10.64 13.87 -19.03
C HIS A 207 11.31 15.02 -18.25
N ASN A 208 10.55 15.81 -17.51
CA ASN A 208 11.05 17.01 -16.85
C ASN A 208 12.09 16.69 -15.78
N CYS A 209 11.75 15.78 -14.85
CA CYS A 209 12.62 15.45 -13.72
C CYS A 209 12.43 14.04 -13.17
N GLY A 210 12.02 13.08 -14.02
CA GLY A 210 12.04 11.67 -13.67
C GLY A 210 10.97 11.22 -12.66
N TYR A 211 9.89 11.99 -12.49
CA TYR A 211 8.69 11.64 -11.73
C TYR A 211 9.00 10.96 -10.38
N ALA A 212 9.82 11.60 -9.53
CA ALA A 212 10.23 10.98 -8.27
C ALA A 212 9.03 10.52 -7.42
N ILE A 213 8.02 11.39 -7.23
CA ILE A 213 6.69 11.17 -6.61
C ILE A 213 6.66 10.41 -5.26
N ASN A 214 7.82 10.13 -4.70
CA ASN A 214 8.06 9.29 -3.54
C ASN A 214 9.39 9.70 -2.89
N PRO A 215 9.35 10.35 -1.71
CA PRO A 215 10.55 10.82 -1.02
C PRO A 215 11.56 9.71 -0.67
N ALA A 216 11.10 8.50 -0.30
CA ALA A 216 12.00 7.38 0.01
C ALA A 216 12.69 6.82 -1.23
N ARG A 217 12.02 6.88 -2.39
CA ARG A 217 12.55 6.46 -3.69
C ARG A 217 13.64 7.37 -4.24
N ASP A 218 13.78 8.58 -3.71
CA ASP A 218 14.80 9.53 -4.16
C ASP A 218 15.89 9.75 -3.11
N LEU A 219 15.51 10.09 -1.87
CA LEU A 219 16.46 10.48 -0.83
C LEU A 219 17.35 9.31 -0.39
N SER A 220 16.80 8.11 -0.18
CA SER A 220 17.61 6.96 0.26
C SER A 220 18.60 6.52 -0.81
N PRO A 221 18.21 6.39 -2.09
CA PRO A 221 19.17 6.12 -3.16
C PRO A 221 20.23 7.23 -3.34
N ARG A 222 19.89 8.51 -3.10
CA ARG A 222 20.88 9.61 -3.05
C ARG A 222 21.89 9.45 -1.92
N ALA A 223 21.40 9.14 -0.71
CA ALA A 223 22.27 8.87 0.42
C ALA A 223 23.16 7.65 0.17
N PHE A 224 22.62 6.62 -0.50
CA PHE A 224 23.40 5.47 -0.94
C PHE A 224 24.52 5.86 -1.89
N THR A 225 24.24 6.57 -2.99
CA THR A 225 25.26 6.95 -3.98
C THR A 225 26.32 7.87 -3.39
N ALA A 226 25.94 8.75 -2.45
CA ALA A 226 26.91 9.57 -1.71
C ALA A 226 27.93 8.71 -0.96
N MET A 227 27.49 7.63 -0.32
CA MET A 227 28.37 6.68 0.38
C MET A 227 29.11 5.72 -0.57
N ALA A 228 28.57 5.47 -1.76
CA ALA A 228 29.07 4.48 -2.72
C ALA A 228 30.08 5.04 -3.74
N GLY A 229 30.52 6.30 -3.57
CA GLY A 229 31.65 6.87 -4.32
C GLY A 229 31.30 8.04 -5.25
N TRP A 230 30.03 8.40 -5.41
CA TRP A 230 29.63 9.58 -6.21
C TRP A 230 29.82 10.91 -5.47
N GLY A 231 30.05 10.87 -4.16
CA GLY A 231 30.28 12.07 -3.35
C GLY A 231 28.99 12.77 -2.90
N VAL A 232 29.14 13.85 -2.13
CA VAL A 232 28.00 14.63 -1.58
C VAL A 232 27.32 15.49 -2.64
N GLU A 233 27.97 15.66 -3.78
CA GLU A 233 27.51 16.41 -4.94
C GLU A 233 26.24 15.80 -5.53
N VAL A 234 25.96 14.51 -5.24
CA VAL A 234 24.68 13.89 -5.58
C VAL A 234 23.50 14.60 -4.93
N PHE A 235 23.67 15.43 -3.91
CA PHE A 235 22.59 16.24 -3.31
C PHE A 235 22.35 17.56 -4.04
N SER A 236 23.38 18.08 -4.68
CA SER A 236 23.32 19.26 -5.54
C SER A 236 22.97 18.89 -6.99
N TYR A 237 22.62 19.90 -7.76
CA TYR A 237 22.49 19.82 -9.20
C TYR A 237 22.70 21.22 -9.78
N ARG A 238 23.76 21.37 -10.60
CA ARG A 238 24.24 22.68 -11.07
C ARG A 238 24.46 23.65 -9.88
N ASP A 239 23.91 24.85 -9.96
CA ASP A 239 24.10 25.92 -8.98
C ASP A 239 23.13 25.87 -7.78
N TYR A 240 22.33 24.80 -7.65
CA TYR A 240 21.35 24.68 -6.57
C TYR A 240 21.22 23.25 -6.02
N ASN A 241 20.53 23.11 -4.89
CA ASN A 241 20.26 21.81 -4.29
C ASN A 241 18.97 21.22 -4.88
N TRP A 242 19.04 20.09 -5.58
CA TRP A 242 17.85 19.45 -6.18
C TRP A 242 17.09 18.55 -5.22
N PHE A 243 17.81 17.72 -4.47
CA PHE A 243 17.40 16.84 -3.35
C PHE A 243 16.10 17.19 -2.58
N TRP A 244 15.83 18.47 -2.30
CA TRP A 244 14.65 18.87 -1.51
C TRP A 244 13.37 18.87 -2.35
N VAL A 245 13.45 19.01 -3.68
CA VAL A 245 12.29 19.03 -4.59
C VAL A 245 11.57 17.67 -4.59
N PRO A 246 12.26 16.52 -4.76
CA PRO A 246 11.67 15.18 -4.62
C PRO A 246 11.17 14.83 -3.21
N ILE A 247 11.42 15.68 -2.20
CA ILE A 247 10.91 15.50 -0.85
C ILE A 247 9.67 16.37 -0.65
N VAL A 248 9.81 17.68 -0.83
CA VAL A 248 8.74 18.66 -0.54
C VAL A 248 7.61 18.53 -1.55
N GLY A 249 7.94 18.46 -2.84
CA GLY A 249 6.95 18.38 -3.92
C GLY A 249 5.98 17.23 -3.72
N PRO A 250 6.45 15.99 -3.50
CA PRO A 250 5.56 14.86 -3.29
C PRO A 250 4.67 14.96 -2.05
N HIS A 251 5.19 15.41 -0.91
CA HIS A 251 4.35 15.58 0.29
C HIS A 251 3.24 16.60 0.07
N VAL A 252 3.56 17.75 -0.52
CA VAL A 252 2.57 18.80 -0.83
C VAL A 252 1.56 18.30 -1.87
N GLY A 253 2.05 17.71 -2.96
CA GLY A 253 1.22 17.16 -4.03
C GLY A 253 0.25 16.09 -3.55
N ALA A 254 0.72 15.12 -2.78
CA ALA A 254 -0.14 14.04 -2.28
C ALA A 254 -1.31 14.58 -1.44
N VAL A 255 -1.05 15.53 -0.53
CA VAL A 255 -2.08 16.16 0.29
C VAL A 255 -3.10 16.90 -0.57
N ILE A 256 -2.65 17.69 -1.55
CA ILE A 256 -3.52 18.40 -2.49
C ILE A 256 -4.39 17.39 -3.27
N GLY A 257 -3.78 16.36 -3.85
CA GLY A 257 -4.48 15.34 -4.62
C GLY A 257 -5.56 14.61 -3.82
N ALA A 258 -5.27 14.31 -2.55
CA ALA A 258 -6.24 13.68 -1.66
C ALA A 258 -7.46 14.58 -1.40
N TRP A 259 -7.23 15.85 -1.06
CA TRP A 259 -8.33 16.79 -0.82
C TRP A 259 -9.15 17.08 -2.08
N ILE A 260 -8.52 17.16 -3.25
CA ILE A 260 -9.25 17.28 -4.51
C ILE A 260 -10.16 16.07 -4.71
N TYR A 261 -9.67 14.84 -4.53
CA TYR A 261 -10.51 13.65 -4.65
C TYR A 261 -11.69 13.67 -3.68
N LEU A 262 -11.44 13.94 -2.40
CA LEU A 262 -12.47 13.92 -1.37
C LEU A 262 -13.53 15.00 -1.62
N ILE A 263 -13.11 16.23 -1.92
CA ILE A 263 -14.02 17.36 -2.14
C ILE A 263 -14.86 17.13 -3.40
N PHE A 264 -14.26 16.72 -4.51
CA PHE A 264 -14.97 16.66 -5.80
C PHE A 264 -15.72 15.35 -6.03
N VAL A 265 -15.23 14.23 -5.50
CA VAL A 265 -15.77 12.90 -5.79
C VAL A 265 -16.15 12.16 -4.51
N GLY A 266 -15.17 11.88 -3.63
CA GLY A 266 -15.35 10.96 -2.50
C GLY A 266 -16.51 11.34 -1.57
N ASN A 267 -16.70 12.64 -1.28
CA ASN A 267 -17.79 13.12 -0.43
C ASN A 267 -19.17 13.15 -1.11
N HIS A 268 -19.22 12.95 -2.43
CA HIS A 268 -20.45 12.98 -3.23
C HIS A 268 -20.96 11.59 -3.61
N ILE A 269 -20.19 10.54 -3.34
CA ILE A 269 -20.65 9.17 -3.53
C ILE A 269 -21.59 8.82 -2.38
N ARG A 270 -22.87 8.67 -2.67
CA ARG A 270 -23.87 8.23 -1.69
C ARG A 270 -23.58 6.79 -1.28
N LYS A 271 -23.71 6.50 0.02
CA LYS A 271 -23.65 5.14 0.58
C LYS A 271 -24.92 4.31 0.30
N GLU A 272 -25.88 4.87 -0.40
CA GLU A 272 -27.19 4.26 -0.66
C GLU A 272 -27.07 3.31 -1.85
N ASP A 273 -27.10 1.99 -1.56
CA ASP A 273 -27.61 0.89 -2.41
C ASP A 273 -27.24 -0.52 -1.86
N GLN A 274 -26.37 -0.63 -0.83
CA GLN A 274 -26.04 -1.94 -0.22
C GLN A 274 -27.03 -2.37 0.87
N ASP A 275 -27.55 -1.45 1.68
CA ASP A 275 -28.48 -1.79 2.77
C ASP A 275 -29.92 -2.04 2.26
N ASP A 276 -30.32 -1.44 1.14
CA ASP A 276 -31.66 -1.60 0.58
C ASP A 276 -31.84 -2.94 -0.16
N ALA A 277 -30.76 -3.52 -0.69
CA ALA A 277 -30.80 -4.85 -1.29
C ALA A 277 -30.91 -5.97 -0.24
N GLU A 278 -30.18 -5.89 0.88
CA GLU A 278 -30.27 -6.87 1.97
C GLU A 278 -31.60 -6.77 2.73
N SER A 279 -32.11 -5.55 2.98
CA SER A 279 -33.42 -5.37 3.62
C SER A 279 -34.58 -5.81 2.72
N THR A 280 -34.51 -5.55 1.42
CA THR A 280 -35.53 -6.00 0.46
C THR A 280 -35.50 -7.53 0.30
N ILE A 281 -34.32 -8.16 0.27
CA ILE A 281 -34.20 -9.63 0.22
C ILE A 281 -34.70 -10.27 1.53
N GLY A 282 -34.41 -9.69 2.70
CA GLY A 282 -34.93 -10.16 3.98
C GLY A 282 -36.46 -10.07 4.10
N ILE A 283 -37.07 -9.01 3.53
CA ILE A 283 -38.53 -8.85 3.51
C ILE A 283 -39.21 -9.79 2.50
N ILE A 284 -38.52 -10.16 1.40
CA ILE A 284 -39.06 -11.09 0.39
C ILE A 284 -39.02 -12.54 0.90
N ASP A 285 -38.00 -12.93 1.69
CA ASP A 285 -37.82 -14.31 2.17
C ASP A 285 -38.81 -14.67 3.30
N GLU A 286 -39.18 -13.70 4.15
CA GLU A 286 -40.13 -13.94 5.25
C GLU A 286 -41.59 -14.12 4.76
N LYS A 287 -41.94 -13.54 3.61
CA LYS A 287 -43.30 -13.59 3.04
C LYS A 287 -43.56 -14.79 2.14
N ARG A 288 -42.60 -15.72 1.98
CA ARG A 288 -42.69 -16.84 1.02
C ARG A 288 -42.55 -18.22 1.64
N LEU A 289 -42.88 -18.37 2.92
CA LEU A 289 -43.13 -19.69 3.51
C LEU A 289 -44.65 -19.93 3.55
N PRO A 290 -45.19 -20.94 2.85
CA PRO A 290 -46.56 -21.36 3.10
C PRO A 290 -46.66 -21.87 4.56
N PRO A 291 -47.81 -21.71 5.23
CA PRO A 291 -48.01 -22.34 6.53
C PRO A 291 -47.80 -23.85 6.38
N PRO A 292 -47.21 -24.54 7.38
CA PRO A 292 -47.06 -25.99 7.32
C PRO A 292 -48.44 -26.64 7.43
N ASP A 293 -49.06 -26.91 6.29
CA ASP A 293 -50.15 -27.89 6.17
C ASP A 293 -49.51 -29.30 6.19
N TYR A 294 -49.72 -30.02 7.28
CA TYR A 294 -49.76 -31.48 7.23
C TYR A 294 -50.70 -31.99 8.33
N ASP A 295 -51.93 -32.30 7.91
CA ASP A 295 -52.77 -33.29 8.58
C ASP A 295 -52.08 -34.66 8.43
N VAL A 296 -51.59 -35.22 9.54
CA VAL A 296 -51.20 -36.64 9.60
C VAL A 296 -52.14 -37.32 10.58
N ASN A 297 -53.15 -37.99 10.04
CA ASN A 297 -53.95 -38.96 10.78
C ASN A 297 -53.05 -40.11 11.23
N VAL A 298 -52.79 -40.21 12.54
CA VAL A 298 -52.14 -41.38 13.15
C VAL A 298 -53.25 -42.25 13.75
N THR A 299 -53.53 -43.36 13.10
CA THR A 299 -54.27 -44.49 13.68
C THR A 299 -53.41 -45.19 14.73
N GLU A 300 -54.01 -45.47 15.89
CA GLU A 300 -53.38 -46.21 16.99
C GLU A 300 -52.98 -47.63 16.54
N GLY A 301 -51.70 -47.97 16.72
CA GLY A 301 -51.17 -49.30 16.46
C GLY A 301 -50.08 -49.67 17.47
N ASN A 302 -50.41 -50.59 18.37
CA ASN A 302 -49.53 -51.15 19.41
C ASN A 302 -48.29 -51.85 18.81
N GLY A 303 -47.08 -51.42 19.18
CA GLY A 303 -45.82 -52.10 18.87
C GLY A 303 -44.61 -51.46 19.59
N PRO A 304 -43.58 -52.23 19.99
CA PRO A 304 -42.57 -51.77 20.94
C PRO A 304 -41.50 -50.87 20.30
N VAL A 305 -41.16 -49.80 21.03
CA VAL A 305 -40.16 -48.77 20.68
C VAL A 305 -38.73 -49.32 20.64
N PRO A 306 -37.94 -49.08 19.58
CA PRO A 306 -36.48 -49.10 19.67
C PRO A 306 -35.92 -47.69 19.94
N ARG A 307 -34.97 -47.65 20.86
CA ARG A 307 -34.21 -46.47 21.30
C ARG A 307 -33.22 -45.98 20.23
N SER A 308 -32.94 -44.66 20.33
CA SER A 308 -31.79 -43.91 19.80
C SER A 308 -31.62 -43.77 18.29
N VAL A 309 -32.00 -42.61 17.77
CA VAL A 309 -31.39 -42.00 16.58
C VAL A 309 -30.47 -40.87 17.06
N THR A 310 -29.17 -41.12 17.04
CA THR A 310 -28.14 -40.08 17.22
C THR A 310 -28.22 -39.05 16.10
N PRO A 311 -28.16 -37.73 16.37
CA PRO A 311 -28.02 -36.74 15.31
C PRO A 311 -26.64 -36.88 14.66
N VAL A 312 -26.62 -36.99 13.34
CA VAL A 312 -25.40 -36.86 12.55
C VAL A 312 -24.83 -35.46 12.78
N ARG A 313 -23.64 -35.40 13.38
CA ARG A 313 -22.86 -34.19 13.60
C ARG A 313 -22.50 -33.60 12.24
N GLN A 314 -23.23 -32.58 11.79
CA GLN A 314 -22.78 -31.73 10.68
C GLN A 314 -21.48 -31.05 11.11
N TYR A 315 -20.39 -31.37 10.43
CA TYR A 315 -19.14 -30.62 10.53
C TYR A 315 -19.39 -29.20 10.03
N PRO A 316 -19.07 -28.14 10.80
CA PRO A 316 -19.08 -26.80 10.25
C PRO A 316 -17.98 -26.73 9.19
N LYS A 317 -18.36 -26.34 7.96
CA LYS A 317 -17.43 -25.90 6.92
C LYS A 317 -16.44 -24.93 7.56
N HIS A 318 -15.15 -25.21 7.39
CA HIS A 318 -14.04 -24.34 7.77
C HIS A 318 -14.32 -22.89 7.35
N ARG A 319 -14.71 -22.04 8.30
CA ARG A 319 -14.49 -20.60 8.17
C ARG A 319 -13.00 -20.38 8.42
N SER A 320 -12.30 -19.95 7.38
CA SER A 320 -10.96 -19.39 7.52
C SER A 320 -11.04 -18.18 8.45
N CYS A 321 -10.37 -18.26 9.59
CA CYS A 321 -10.24 -17.18 10.56
C CYS A 321 -9.25 -16.12 10.03
N TYR A 322 -9.66 -15.31 9.07
CA TYR A 322 -9.04 -14.01 8.77
C TYR A 322 -10.11 -13.09 8.16
N GLY A 323 -10.87 -12.43 9.05
CA GLY A 323 -11.69 -11.28 8.68
C GLY A 323 -10.83 -10.00 8.64
N PRO A 324 -11.29 -8.93 7.96
CA PRO A 324 -10.60 -7.65 7.98
C PRO A 324 -10.58 -7.09 9.41
N ILE A 325 -9.43 -6.53 9.82
CA ILE A 325 -9.35 -5.73 11.04
C ILE A 325 -10.12 -4.44 10.75
N VAL A 326 -11.38 -4.41 11.18
CA VAL A 326 -12.20 -3.20 11.20
C VAL A 326 -11.71 -2.33 12.35
N TYR A 327 -11.07 -1.20 12.05
CA TYR A 327 -10.92 -0.14 13.04
C TYR A 327 -12.30 0.49 13.25
N VAL A 328 -13.02 0.07 14.29
CA VAL A 328 -14.24 0.75 14.74
C VAL A 328 -13.79 1.97 15.54
N ILE A 329 -13.73 3.12 14.89
CA ILE A 329 -13.73 4.41 15.58
C ILE A 329 -15.19 4.65 15.99
N TYR A 330 -15.53 4.36 17.26
CA TYR A 330 -16.82 4.75 17.78
C TYR A 330 -16.87 6.29 17.86
N SER A 331 -17.91 6.90 17.28
CA SER A 331 -18.29 8.24 17.69
C SER A 331 -18.83 8.18 19.13
N ASP A 332 -18.64 9.24 19.92
CA ASP A 332 -19.03 9.28 21.35
C ASP A 332 -20.48 8.83 21.61
N ARG A 333 -21.38 8.98 20.63
CA ARG A 333 -22.78 8.58 20.72
C ARG A 333 -22.98 7.07 20.66
N ALA A 334 -22.21 6.36 19.83
CA ALA A 334 -22.32 4.92 19.67
C ALA A 334 -21.75 4.14 20.88
N LEU A 335 -20.76 4.72 21.57
CA LEU A 335 -20.23 4.14 22.81
C LEU A 335 -21.24 4.22 23.95
N LEU A 336 -21.99 5.34 24.03
CA LEU A 336 -23.04 5.54 25.03
C LEU A 336 -24.23 4.59 24.82
N GLU A 337 -24.64 4.36 23.57
CA GLU A 337 -25.72 3.42 23.24
C GLU A 337 -25.32 1.96 23.52
N TYR A 338 -24.06 1.60 23.25
CA TYR A 338 -23.53 0.27 23.57
C TYR A 338 -23.48 0.00 25.09
N CYS A 339 -23.10 1.00 25.89
CA CYS A 339 -23.10 0.92 27.35
C CYS A 339 -24.51 0.83 27.93
N ALA A 340 -25.50 1.50 27.33
CA ALA A 340 -26.90 1.43 27.76
C ALA A 340 -27.53 0.06 27.46
N ALA A 341 -27.11 -0.60 26.37
CA ALA A 341 -27.66 -1.89 25.94
C ALA A 341 -27.10 -3.11 26.70
N ASN A 342 -25.99 -2.98 27.44
CA ASN A 342 -25.31 -4.11 28.07
C ASN A 342 -24.99 -3.89 29.58
N PRO A 343 -26.00 -3.83 30.46
CA PRO A 343 -25.81 -3.55 31.89
C PRO A 343 -25.11 -4.69 32.67
N GLY A 344 -24.85 -5.84 32.04
CA GLY A 344 -24.29 -7.04 32.68
C GLY A 344 -22.75 -7.12 32.72
N TYR A 345 -22.04 -6.22 32.04
CA TYR A 345 -20.58 -6.14 32.14
C TYR A 345 -20.19 -5.21 33.29
N GLY A 346 -19.94 -5.80 34.45
CA GLY A 346 -19.54 -5.10 35.67
C GLY A 346 -18.22 -4.34 35.52
N PHE A 347 -18.28 -3.11 35.02
CA PHE A 347 -17.27 -2.10 35.32
C PHE A 347 -17.58 -1.52 36.70
N LYS A 348 -16.62 -1.65 37.63
CA LYS A 348 -16.67 -0.94 38.91
C LYS A 348 -16.84 0.56 38.62
N SER A 349 -17.86 1.16 39.22
CA SER A 349 -18.08 2.61 39.22
C SER A 349 -16.81 3.34 39.66
N GLY A 350 -16.21 4.16 38.79
CA GLY A 350 -15.10 5.02 39.19
C GLY A 350 -14.16 5.57 38.11
N SER A 351 -14.22 5.12 36.86
CA SER A 351 -13.28 5.60 35.83
C SER A 351 -13.94 5.75 34.46
N CYS A 352 -14.71 6.82 34.32
CA CYS A 352 -15.04 7.41 33.02
C CYS A 352 -14.23 8.70 32.90
N PRO A 353 -13.26 8.84 31.97
CA PRO A 353 -12.43 10.03 31.85
C PRO A 353 -13.14 11.09 31.01
N LEU A 354 -14.38 11.46 31.36
CA LEU A 354 -15.09 12.62 30.82
C LEU A 354 -16.06 13.14 31.89
N ARG A 355 -15.49 13.81 32.90
CA ARG A 355 -16.12 14.94 33.58
C ARG A 355 -15.07 16.00 33.84
#